data_AF-A0A3N0YI10-F1
#
_entry.id   AF-A0A3N0YI10-F1
#
_cell.length_a   1.000
_cell.length_b   1.000
_cell.length_c   1.000
_cell.angle_alpha   90.00
_cell.angle_beta   90.00
_cell.angle_gamma   90.00
#
_symmetry.space_group_name_H-M   'P 1'
#
loop_
_entity.id
_entity.type
_entity.pdbx_description
1 polymer ?
#
loop_
_entity_poly.entity_id
_entity_poly.type
_entity_poly.pdbx_seq_one_letter_code
_entity_poly.pdbx_strand_id
1 'polypeptide(L)'
;MIIAQVCLRLATIKGHSKMCSFITQHNATDVASFEGACNWHADCRDVHFSTISCQRRFREFGSTSNRPHNRRPRVTTPAQDLHIQHLHFQDRLRPATWTAAATIGLRNQRIYAQTVRNRLREAQLHARPPRLSSVFVCLSSIYLSIYLSIYLSIYLSIYLSIYLSICLSVYLCLSVCLSVCLSVCLSVCLTYILLTLSVSLYVYWLSELMSSFEVSVLGGTVHSCLSVSVIARSIPADSVEKPPEGL
;
A
#
# COMPACT_ATOMS: atom_id res chain seq x y z
N MET A 1 -21.83 -91.71 5.97
CA MET A 1 -23.10 -91.21 6.56
C MET A 1 -23.18 -89.68 6.69
N ILE A 2 -22.09 -88.94 6.97
CA ILE A 2 -22.16 -87.47 7.14
C ILE A 2 -22.47 -86.73 5.82
N ILE A 3 -21.96 -87.19 4.67
CA ILE A 3 -22.17 -86.53 3.36
C ILE A 3 -23.62 -86.67 2.87
N ALA A 4 -24.25 -87.84 3.07
CA ALA A 4 -25.64 -88.05 2.72
C ALA A 4 -26.60 -87.18 3.55
N GLN A 5 -26.28 -86.94 4.83
CA GLN A 5 -27.06 -86.07 5.72
C GLN A 5 -26.98 -84.58 5.28
N VAL A 6 -25.85 -84.14 4.74
CA VAL A 6 -25.65 -82.76 4.24
C VAL A 6 -26.39 -82.56 2.91
N CYS A 7 -26.37 -83.54 2.00
CA CYS A 7 -27.10 -83.48 0.74
C CYS A 7 -28.63 -83.43 0.95
N LEU A 8 -29.16 -84.19 1.93
CA LEU A 8 -30.59 -84.16 2.25
C LEU A 8 -31.04 -82.85 2.88
N ARG A 9 -30.16 -82.17 3.65
CA ARG A 9 -30.46 -80.86 4.25
C ARG A 9 -30.29 -79.68 3.30
N LEU A 10 -29.55 -79.81 2.21
CA LEU A 10 -29.40 -78.75 1.19
C LEU A 10 -30.50 -78.79 0.11
N ALA A 11 -31.15 -79.94 -0.10
CA ALA A 11 -32.26 -80.09 -1.06
C ALA A 11 -33.49 -79.23 -0.70
N THR A 12 -33.63 -78.80 0.56
CA THR A 12 -34.79 -78.02 1.03
C THR A 12 -34.70 -76.53 0.74
N ILE A 13 -33.60 -76.03 0.15
CA ILE A 13 -33.46 -74.61 -0.17
C ILE A 13 -33.08 -74.45 -1.65
N LYS A 14 -34.14 -74.41 -2.49
CA LYS A 14 -34.17 -73.78 -3.82
C LYS A 14 -33.38 -74.50 -4.93
N GLY A 15 -33.91 -75.62 -5.47
CA GLY A 15 -33.33 -76.19 -6.71
C GLY A 15 -33.82 -77.54 -7.24
N HIS A 16 -35.01 -78.03 -6.89
CA HIS A 16 -35.46 -79.38 -7.28
C HIS A 16 -35.52 -79.62 -8.80
N SER A 17 -35.84 -78.62 -9.62
CA SER A 17 -35.90 -78.77 -11.09
C SER A 17 -34.53 -78.86 -11.75
N LYS A 18 -33.54 -78.07 -11.29
CA LYS A 18 -32.16 -78.14 -11.79
C LYS A 18 -31.54 -79.52 -11.45
N MET A 19 -31.88 -80.11 -10.30
CA MET A 19 -31.25 -81.34 -9.78
C MET A 19 -31.61 -82.57 -10.59
N CYS A 20 -32.88 -82.72 -10.98
CA CYS A 20 -33.30 -83.78 -11.90
C CYS A 20 -32.62 -83.67 -13.26
N SER A 21 -32.38 -82.45 -13.79
CA SER A 21 -31.71 -82.26 -15.09
C SER A 21 -30.23 -82.62 -15.09
N PHE A 22 -29.52 -82.42 -13.98
CA PHE A 22 -28.08 -82.71 -13.90
C PHE A 22 -27.80 -84.19 -13.66
N ILE A 23 -28.65 -84.86 -12.85
CA ILE A 23 -28.56 -86.31 -12.61
C ILE A 23 -28.86 -87.11 -13.88
N THR A 24 -29.71 -86.61 -14.79
CA THR A 24 -30.00 -87.29 -16.06
C THR A 24 -28.91 -87.10 -17.13
N GLN A 25 -28.04 -86.09 -16.99
CA GLN A 25 -26.98 -85.78 -17.96
C GLN A 25 -25.61 -86.35 -17.58
N HIS A 26 -25.40 -86.80 -16.33
CA HIS A 26 -24.11 -87.26 -15.82
C HIS A 26 -24.17 -88.67 -15.21
N ASN A 27 -23.13 -89.48 -15.44
CA ASN A 27 -23.03 -90.85 -14.92
C ASN A 27 -22.94 -90.86 -13.38
N ALA A 28 -23.45 -91.94 -12.75
CA ALA A 28 -23.56 -92.05 -11.29
C ALA A 28 -22.21 -91.91 -10.54
N THR A 29 -21.10 -92.29 -11.17
CA THR A 29 -19.75 -92.12 -10.62
C THR A 29 -19.29 -90.66 -10.62
N ASP A 30 -19.69 -89.89 -11.62
CA ASP A 30 -19.32 -88.48 -11.76
C ASP A 30 -20.11 -87.63 -10.77
N VAL A 31 -21.41 -87.91 -10.59
CA VAL A 31 -22.28 -87.23 -9.60
C VAL A 31 -21.80 -87.43 -8.17
N ALA A 32 -21.17 -88.58 -7.87
CA ALA A 32 -20.61 -88.88 -6.54
C ALA A 32 -19.17 -88.37 -6.34
N SER A 33 -18.49 -87.94 -7.40
CA SER A 33 -17.13 -87.42 -7.33
C SER A 33 -17.11 -86.00 -6.74
N PHE A 34 -15.99 -85.61 -6.12
CA PHE A 34 -15.81 -84.24 -5.61
C PHE A 34 -15.96 -83.18 -6.72
N GLU A 35 -15.58 -83.52 -7.95
CA GLU A 35 -15.66 -82.62 -9.10
C GLU A 35 -17.11 -82.48 -9.61
N GLY A 36 -17.89 -83.56 -9.61
CA GLY A 36 -19.33 -83.52 -9.90
C GLY A 36 -20.13 -82.73 -8.86
N ALA A 37 -19.78 -82.81 -7.58
CA ALA A 37 -20.39 -81.98 -6.53
C ALA A 37 -20.07 -80.48 -6.71
N CYS A 38 -18.89 -80.14 -7.22
CA CYS A 38 -18.50 -78.76 -7.52
C CYS A 38 -19.19 -78.21 -8.79
N ASN A 39 -19.33 -79.03 -9.84
CA ASN A 39 -20.08 -78.68 -11.05
C ASN A 39 -21.55 -78.41 -10.74
N TRP A 40 -22.17 -79.27 -9.94
CA TRP A 40 -23.54 -79.09 -9.47
C TRP A 40 -23.72 -77.76 -8.73
N HIS A 41 -22.79 -77.41 -7.83
CA HIS A 41 -22.83 -76.12 -7.13
C HIS A 41 -22.59 -74.93 -8.05
N ALA A 42 -21.79 -75.08 -9.11
CA ALA A 42 -21.54 -74.04 -10.10
C ALA A 42 -22.80 -73.75 -10.96
N ASP A 43 -23.48 -74.79 -11.43
CA ASP A 43 -24.76 -74.68 -12.17
C ASP A 43 -25.92 -74.17 -11.30
N CYS A 44 -25.93 -74.52 -10.01
CA CYS A 44 -26.92 -73.96 -9.08
C CYS A 44 -26.71 -72.47 -8.81
N ARG A 45 -25.46 -71.96 -8.92
CA ARG A 45 -25.11 -70.55 -8.65
C ARG A 45 -24.85 -69.72 -9.92
N ASP A 46 -25.07 -70.29 -11.10
CA ASP A 46 -24.79 -69.69 -12.42
C ASP A 46 -23.34 -69.14 -12.54
N VAL A 47 -22.37 -69.94 -12.07
CA VAL A 47 -20.94 -69.59 -12.07
C VAL A 47 -20.19 -70.48 -13.07
N HIS A 48 -19.32 -69.89 -13.90
CA HIS A 48 -18.57 -70.63 -14.92
C HIS A 48 -17.60 -71.67 -14.31
N PHE A 49 -17.43 -72.84 -14.94
CA PHE A 49 -16.59 -73.97 -14.49
C PHE A 49 -15.16 -73.55 -14.10
N SER A 50 -14.57 -72.56 -14.78
CA SER A 50 -13.25 -72.00 -14.45
C SER A 50 -13.15 -71.44 -13.02
N THR A 51 -14.27 -71.11 -12.39
CA THR A 51 -14.35 -70.61 -11.01
C THR A 51 -14.20 -71.74 -9.98
N ILE A 52 -14.34 -73.01 -10.39
CA ILE A 52 -14.00 -74.19 -9.58
C ILE A 52 -12.48 -74.26 -9.34
N SER A 53 -11.67 -73.66 -10.22
CA SER A 53 -10.23 -73.40 -9.96
C SER A 53 -10.02 -72.57 -8.68
N CYS A 54 -10.97 -71.73 -8.26
CA CYS A 54 -10.88 -71.02 -6.97
C CYS A 54 -11.04 -71.95 -5.76
N GLN A 55 -11.80 -73.04 -5.86
CA GLN A 55 -11.88 -74.05 -4.80
C GLN A 55 -10.59 -74.87 -4.70
N ARG A 56 -9.95 -75.18 -5.84
CA ARG A 56 -8.62 -75.80 -5.87
C ARG A 56 -7.56 -74.85 -5.26
N ARG A 57 -7.56 -73.56 -5.63
CA ARG A 57 -6.71 -72.52 -5.01
C ARG A 57 -6.96 -72.34 -3.51
N PHE A 58 -8.22 -72.39 -3.06
CA PHE A 58 -8.53 -72.27 -1.64
C PHE A 58 -7.96 -73.44 -0.82
N ARG A 59 -7.96 -74.66 -1.37
CA ARG A 59 -7.33 -75.81 -0.73
C ARG A 59 -5.80 -75.70 -0.66
N GLU A 60 -5.18 -75.12 -1.69
CA GLU A 60 -3.72 -74.98 -1.77
C GLU A 60 -3.17 -73.82 -0.92
N PHE A 61 -3.87 -72.67 -0.89
CA PHE A 61 -3.35 -71.43 -0.29
C PHE A 61 -4.21 -70.89 0.86
N GLY A 62 -5.32 -71.55 1.22
CA GLY A 62 -6.22 -71.12 2.29
C GLY A 62 -6.96 -69.81 2.03
N SER A 63 -6.88 -69.26 0.82
CA SER A 63 -7.42 -67.93 0.47
C SER A 63 -8.23 -67.98 -0.82
N THR A 64 -9.42 -67.38 -0.78
CA THR A 64 -10.26 -67.13 -1.95
C THR A 64 -9.97 -65.78 -2.61
N SER A 65 -9.02 -65.01 -2.05
CA SER A 65 -8.71 -63.68 -2.55
C SER A 65 -8.03 -63.74 -3.92
N ASN A 66 -8.46 -62.83 -4.81
CA ASN A 66 -7.82 -62.67 -6.11
C ASN A 66 -6.36 -62.22 -5.92
N ARG A 67 -5.48 -62.69 -6.82
CA ARG A 67 -4.08 -62.23 -6.84
C ARG A 67 -4.06 -60.71 -7.05
N PRO A 68 -3.21 -59.96 -6.33
CA PRO A 68 -3.04 -58.54 -6.60
C PRO A 68 -2.61 -58.35 -8.06
N HIS A 69 -3.35 -57.51 -8.78
CA HIS A 69 -3.05 -57.23 -10.17
C HIS A 69 -1.81 -56.33 -10.25
N ASN A 70 -0.84 -56.69 -11.10
CA ASN A 70 0.28 -55.81 -11.40
C ASN A 70 -0.27 -54.53 -12.05
N ARG A 71 -0.11 -53.40 -11.36
CA ARG A 71 -0.45 -52.09 -11.93
C ARG A 71 0.52 -51.77 -13.06
N ARG A 72 0.05 -51.07 -14.09
CA ARG A 72 0.92 -50.55 -15.14
C ARG A 72 2.02 -49.66 -14.51
N PRO A 73 3.27 -49.73 -15.01
CA PRO A 73 4.36 -48.91 -14.49
C PRO A 73 4.06 -47.41 -14.65
N ARG A 74 4.52 -46.61 -13.68
CA ARG A 74 4.31 -45.16 -13.68
C ARG A 74 5.15 -44.51 -14.79
N VAL A 75 4.56 -43.51 -15.46
CA VAL A 75 5.23 -42.69 -16.48
C VAL A 75 6.22 -41.68 -15.85
N THR A 76 6.04 -41.37 -14.57
CA THR A 76 6.84 -40.40 -13.80
C THR A 76 7.70 -41.11 -12.76
N THR A 77 8.89 -40.55 -12.48
CA THR A 77 9.72 -40.99 -11.33
C THR A 77 9.17 -40.41 -10.02
N PRO A 78 9.44 -41.06 -8.86
CA PRO A 78 9.12 -40.48 -7.55
C PRO A 78 9.73 -39.09 -7.33
N ALA A 79 10.93 -38.82 -7.85
CA ALA A 79 11.57 -37.50 -7.76
C ALA A 79 10.83 -36.43 -8.59
N GLN A 80 10.35 -36.78 -9.78
CA GLN A 80 9.51 -35.89 -10.59
C GLN A 80 8.16 -35.64 -9.94
N ASP A 81 7.56 -36.66 -9.31
CA ASP A 81 6.30 -36.51 -8.57
C ASP A 81 6.47 -35.52 -7.40
N LEU A 82 7.58 -35.60 -6.65
CA LEU A 82 7.92 -34.64 -5.59
C LEU A 82 8.16 -33.23 -6.13
N HIS A 83 8.85 -33.10 -7.26
CA HIS A 83 9.06 -31.80 -7.91
C HIS A 83 7.74 -31.16 -8.34
N ILE A 84 6.84 -31.94 -8.96
CA ILE A 84 5.50 -31.49 -9.35
C ILE A 84 4.70 -31.03 -8.12
N GLN A 85 4.78 -31.77 -7.00
CA GLN A 85 4.12 -31.39 -5.76
C GLN A 85 4.69 -30.08 -5.19
N HIS A 86 6.01 -29.97 -5.07
CA HIS A 86 6.66 -28.78 -4.54
C HIS A 86 6.32 -27.52 -5.34
N LEU A 87 6.28 -27.63 -6.67
CA LEU A 87 5.88 -26.53 -7.55
C LEU A 87 4.45 -26.04 -7.30
N HIS A 88 3.49 -26.95 -7.05
CA HIS A 88 2.11 -26.58 -6.76
C HIS A 88 1.88 -26.19 -5.29
N PHE A 89 2.82 -26.53 -4.39
CA PHE A 89 2.86 -25.99 -3.03
C PHE A 89 3.30 -24.53 -3.04
N GLN A 90 4.33 -24.18 -3.82
CA GLN A 90 4.82 -22.81 -3.95
C GLN A 90 3.82 -21.91 -4.68
N ASP A 91 3.22 -22.40 -5.76
CA ASP A 91 2.25 -21.65 -6.54
C ASP A 91 0.97 -22.48 -6.77
N ARG A 92 -0.05 -22.21 -5.94
CA ARG A 92 -1.35 -22.89 -6.02
C ARG A 92 -2.19 -22.47 -7.23
N LEU A 93 -1.84 -21.38 -7.90
CA LEU A 93 -2.55 -20.88 -9.09
C LEU A 93 -1.95 -21.42 -10.39
N ARG A 94 -0.81 -22.12 -10.30
CA ARG A 94 -0.11 -22.70 -11.43
C ARG A 94 -0.96 -23.77 -12.14
N PRO A 95 -1.19 -23.64 -13.46
CA PRO A 95 -1.98 -24.62 -14.20
C PRO A 95 -1.17 -25.89 -14.47
N ALA A 96 -1.81 -27.05 -14.30
CA ALA A 96 -1.20 -28.37 -14.50
C ALA A 96 -0.66 -28.60 -15.93
N THR A 97 -1.19 -27.86 -16.92
CA THR A 97 -0.70 -27.86 -18.31
C THR A 97 0.70 -27.29 -18.42
N TRP A 98 0.98 -26.20 -17.71
CA TRP A 98 2.29 -25.56 -17.74
C TRP A 98 3.35 -26.44 -17.06
N THR A 99 3.01 -27.07 -15.94
CA THR A 99 3.92 -28.03 -15.29
C THR A 99 4.14 -29.30 -16.11
N ALA A 100 3.14 -29.75 -16.87
CA ALA A 100 3.28 -30.90 -17.77
C ALA A 100 4.20 -30.58 -18.97
N ALA A 101 4.14 -29.36 -19.48
CA ALA A 101 5.04 -28.89 -20.53
C ALA A 101 6.49 -28.71 -20.03
N ALA A 102 6.66 -28.30 -18.78
CA ALA A 102 7.98 -28.08 -18.17
C ALA A 102 8.69 -29.37 -17.73
N THR A 103 7.95 -30.48 -17.55
CA THR A 103 8.51 -31.75 -17.05
C THR A 103 8.70 -32.76 -18.19
N ILE A 104 9.94 -33.12 -18.48
CA ILE A 104 10.28 -34.20 -19.44
C ILE A 104 10.12 -35.55 -18.72
N GLY A 105 9.27 -36.44 -19.23
CA GLY A 105 8.99 -37.74 -18.63
C GLY A 105 10.12 -38.76 -18.81
N LEU A 106 10.00 -39.91 -18.14
CA LEU A 106 10.89 -41.05 -18.35
C LEU A 106 10.87 -41.48 -19.82
N ARG A 107 12.04 -41.65 -20.43
CA ARG A 107 12.23 -42.02 -21.85
C ARG A 107 11.85 -40.93 -22.87
N ASN A 108 12.03 -39.66 -22.53
CA ASN A 108 11.82 -38.52 -23.43
C ASN A 108 10.36 -38.37 -23.93
N GLN A 109 9.40 -38.97 -23.23
CA GLN A 109 7.98 -38.80 -23.50
C GLN A 109 7.44 -37.57 -22.77
N ARG A 110 6.67 -36.72 -23.47
CA ARG A 110 5.99 -35.58 -22.84
C ARG A 110 4.92 -36.09 -21.87
N ILE A 111 4.90 -35.53 -20.67
CA ILE A 111 3.88 -35.85 -19.67
C ILE A 111 2.59 -35.12 -20.05
N TYR A 112 1.46 -35.81 -20.04
CA TYR A 112 0.15 -35.17 -20.24
C TYR A 112 -0.31 -34.42 -18.98
N ALA A 113 -1.00 -33.30 -19.15
CA ALA A 113 -1.58 -32.53 -18.04
C ALA A 113 -2.54 -33.35 -17.16
N GLN A 114 -3.18 -34.39 -17.72
CA GLN A 114 -4.00 -35.33 -16.97
C GLN A 114 -3.18 -36.15 -15.97
N THR A 115 -1.96 -36.54 -16.34
CA THR A 115 -1.04 -37.28 -15.46
C THR A 115 -0.66 -36.43 -14.25
N VAL A 116 -0.31 -35.16 -14.48
CA VAL A 116 -0.04 -34.20 -13.39
C VAL A 116 -1.25 -34.06 -12.47
N ARG A 117 -2.46 -33.89 -13.03
CA ARG A 117 -3.70 -33.83 -12.23
C ARG A 117 -3.95 -35.10 -11.42
N ASN A 118 -3.68 -36.28 -11.97
CA ASN A 118 -3.80 -37.54 -11.27
C ASN A 118 -2.78 -37.65 -10.12
N ARG A 119 -1.54 -37.17 -10.30
CA ARG A 119 -0.51 -37.14 -9.24
C ARG A 119 -0.83 -36.16 -8.13
N LEU A 120 -1.37 -34.99 -8.45
CA LEU A 120 -1.85 -34.04 -7.46
C LEU A 120 -3.02 -34.61 -6.65
N ARG A 121 -3.96 -35.33 -7.31
CA ARG A 121 -5.05 -36.05 -6.63
C ARG A 121 -4.53 -37.17 -5.71
N GLU A 122 -3.56 -37.95 -6.15
CA GLU A 122 -2.90 -38.97 -5.31
C GLU A 122 -2.27 -38.34 -4.04
N ALA A 123 -1.72 -37.13 -4.17
CA ALA A 123 -1.15 -36.35 -3.07
C ALA A 123 -2.20 -35.56 -2.26
N GLN A 124 -3.50 -35.74 -2.51
CA GLN A 124 -4.61 -34.98 -1.92
C GLN A 124 -4.54 -33.45 -2.14
N LEU A 125 -3.70 -32.98 -3.07
CA LEU A 125 -3.58 -31.58 -3.45
C LEU A 125 -4.70 -31.21 -4.42
N HIS A 126 -5.79 -30.65 -3.88
CA HIS A 126 -6.87 -30.10 -4.68
C HIS A 126 -6.47 -28.69 -5.15
N ALA A 127 -6.19 -28.55 -6.45
CA ALA A 127 -6.08 -27.24 -7.09
C ALA A 127 -7.44 -26.52 -6.95
N ARG A 128 -7.54 -25.61 -5.99
CA ARG A 128 -8.73 -24.79 -5.80
C ARG A 128 -8.59 -23.61 -6.76
N PRO A 129 -9.44 -23.49 -7.79
CA PRO A 129 -9.39 -22.31 -8.66
C PRO A 129 -9.57 -21.06 -7.79
N PRO A 130 -8.90 -19.94 -8.13
CA PRO A 130 -9.14 -18.68 -7.43
C PRO A 130 -10.64 -18.41 -7.55
N ARG A 131 -11.30 -18.28 -6.40
CA ARG A 131 -12.72 -17.90 -6.40
C ARG A 131 -12.77 -16.55 -7.10
N LEU A 132 -13.52 -16.45 -8.19
CA LEU A 132 -13.71 -15.20 -8.95
C LEU A 132 -14.11 -14.04 -8.03
N SER A 133 -14.79 -14.35 -6.91
CA SER A 133 -15.11 -13.39 -5.85
C SER A 133 -13.88 -12.75 -5.21
N SER A 134 -12.78 -13.48 -5.01
CA SER A 134 -11.55 -12.93 -4.42
C SER A 134 -10.89 -11.92 -5.35
N VAL A 135 -10.82 -12.22 -6.65
CA VAL A 135 -10.21 -11.31 -7.64
C VAL A 135 -11.09 -10.06 -7.81
N PHE A 136 -12.41 -10.22 -7.84
CA PHE A 136 -13.35 -9.11 -7.94
C PHE A 136 -13.28 -8.17 -6.73
N VAL A 137 -13.21 -8.71 -5.51
CA VAL A 137 -13.05 -7.92 -4.27
C VAL A 137 -11.72 -7.17 -4.29
N CYS A 138 -10.63 -7.80 -4.72
CA CYS A 138 -9.33 -7.13 -4.85
C CYS A 138 -9.37 -5.97 -5.85
N LEU A 139 -9.95 -6.18 -7.04
CA LEU A 139 -10.07 -5.12 -8.06
C LEU A 139 -10.96 -3.96 -7.58
N SER A 140 -12.08 -4.28 -6.93
CA SER A 140 -12.98 -3.27 -6.35
C SER A 140 -12.30 -2.45 -5.25
N SER A 141 -11.53 -3.11 -4.37
CA SER A 141 -10.75 -2.44 -3.32
C SER A 141 -9.69 -1.52 -3.90
N ILE A 142 -8.97 -1.95 -4.93
CA ILE A 142 -7.96 -1.12 -5.61
C ILE A 142 -8.62 0.10 -6.25
N TYR A 143 -9.72 -0.09 -6.99
CA TYR A 143 -10.44 1.01 -7.63
C TYR A 143 -10.93 2.04 -6.61
N LEU A 144 -11.54 1.58 -5.51
CA LEU A 144 -12.03 2.48 -4.46
C LEU A 144 -10.89 3.23 -3.76
N SER A 145 -9.76 2.56 -3.50
CA SER A 145 -8.60 3.19 -2.88
C SER A 145 -8.01 4.30 -3.76
N ILE A 146 -7.92 4.06 -5.07
CA ILE A 146 -7.42 5.04 -6.03
C ILE A 146 -8.40 6.22 -6.12
N TYR A 147 -9.69 5.96 -6.31
CA TYR A 147 -10.71 7.00 -6.38
C TYR A 147 -10.70 7.90 -5.14
N LEU A 148 -10.66 7.30 -3.95
CA LEU A 148 -10.65 8.04 -2.69
C LEU A 148 -9.36 8.85 -2.52
N SER A 149 -8.20 8.28 -2.88
CA SER A 149 -6.92 8.99 -2.80
C SER A 149 -6.88 10.21 -3.72
N ILE A 150 -7.42 10.09 -4.94
CA ILE A 150 -7.49 11.19 -5.90
C ILE A 150 -8.47 12.25 -5.41
N TYR A 151 -9.67 11.85 -4.97
CA TYR A 151 -10.66 12.78 -4.47
C TYR A 151 -10.13 13.58 -3.27
N LEU A 152 -9.52 12.89 -2.31
CA LEU A 152 -9.00 13.52 -1.10
C LEU A 152 -7.81 14.44 -1.39
N SER A 153 -6.88 14.02 -2.26
CA SER A 153 -5.74 14.86 -2.64
C SER A 153 -6.18 16.14 -3.36
N ILE A 154 -7.15 16.04 -4.28
CA ILE A 154 -7.71 17.21 -4.96
C ILE A 154 -8.40 18.12 -3.94
N TYR A 155 -9.30 17.59 -3.13
CA TYR A 155 -10.04 18.38 -2.14
C TYR A 155 -9.09 19.12 -1.17
N LEU A 156 -8.10 18.40 -0.65
CA LEU A 156 -7.14 18.97 0.30
C LEU A 156 -6.24 20.01 -0.36
N SER A 157 -5.77 19.77 -1.59
CA SER A 157 -4.95 20.72 -2.33
C SER A 157 -5.69 22.04 -2.58
N ILE A 158 -6.96 21.96 -2.98
CA ILE A 158 -7.80 23.13 -3.22
C ILE A 158 -8.04 23.88 -1.91
N TYR A 159 -8.46 23.17 -0.86
CA TYR A 159 -8.72 23.79 0.44
C TYR A 159 -7.48 24.51 0.99
N LEU A 160 -6.32 23.85 0.94
CA LEU A 160 -5.08 24.41 1.43
C LEU A 160 -4.62 25.61 0.59
N SER A 161 -4.73 25.53 -0.74
CA SER A 161 -4.38 26.64 -1.62
C SER A 161 -5.21 27.89 -1.36
N ILE A 162 -6.52 27.71 -1.16
CA ILE A 162 -7.45 28.81 -0.85
C ILE A 162 -7.09 29.40 0.51
N TYR A 163 -6.96 28.54 1.54
CA TYR A 163 -6.61 29.00 2.89
C TYR A 163 -5.30 29.79 2.90
N LEU A 164 -4.26 29.26 2.27
CA LEU A 164 -2.95 29.91 2.20
C LEU A 164 -3.02 31.25 1.45
N SER A 165 -3.77 31.32 0.34
CA SER A 165 -3.95 32.56 -0.42
C SER A 165 -4.64 33.66 0.40
N ILE A 166 -5.64 33.28 1.21
CA ILE A 166 -6.35 34.20 2.09
C ILE A 166 -5.43 34.66 3.21
N CYS A 167 -4.72 33.74 3.87
CA CYS A 167 -3.77 34.10 4.93
C CYS A 167 -2.68 35.03 4.42
N LEU A 168 -2.12 34.76 3.23
CA LEU A 168 -1.05 35.56 2.65
C LEU A 168 -1.54 36.96 2.25
N SER A 169 -2.75 37.06 1.69
CA SER A 169 -3.33 38.36 1.33
C SER A 169 -3.59 39.23 2.56
N VAL A 170 -4.15 38.65 3.64
CA VAL A 170 -4.36 39.35 4.91
C VAL A 170 -3.04 39.80 5.52
N TYR A 171 -2.03 38.92 5.56
CA TYR A 171 -0.72 39.26 6.08
C TYR A 171 -0.06 40.40 5.29
N LEU A 172 -0.13 40.35 3.95
CA LEU A 172 0.40 41.39 3.09
C LEU A 172 -0.29 42.74 3.36
N CYS A 173 -1.62 42.77 3.40
CA CYS A 173 -2.39 43.97 3.72
C CYS A 173 -1.97 44.57 5.08
N LEU A 174 -1.86 43.73 6.12
CA LEU A 174 -1.45 44.20 7.44
C LEU A 174 -0.02 44.75 7.43
N SER A 175 0.90 44.07 6.75
CA SER A 175 2.30 44.49 6.64
C SER A 175 2.44 45.85 5.93
N VAL A 176 1.68 46.06 4.84
CA VAL A 176 1.66 47.33 4.11
C VAL A 176 1.07 48.43 4.97
N CYS A 177 -0.08 48.22 5.59
CA CYS A 177 -0.70 49.19 6.49
C CYS A 177 0.26 49.60 7.62
N LEU A 178 0.89 48.63 8.29
CA LEU A 178 1.85 48.90 9.36
C LEU A 178 3.06 49.68 8.85
N SER A 179 3.62 49.29 7.70
CA SER A 179 4.78 49.96 7.11
C SER A 179 4.49 51.41 6.76
N VAL A 180 3.32 51.70 6.17
CA VAL A 180 2.88 53.06 5.82
C VAL A 180 2.69 53.87 7.09
N CYS A 181 1.95 53.36 8.08
CA CYS A 181 1.74 54.04 9.35
C CYS A 181 3.07 54.39 10.02
N LEU A 182 4.00 53.45 10.11
CA LEU A 182 5.31 53.67 10.72
C LEU A 182 6.11 54.72 9.95
N SER A 183 6.12 54.65 8.61
CA SER A 183 6.84 55.58 7.75
C SER A 183 6.34 57.02 7.89
N VAL A 184 5.02 57.21 7.97
CA VAL A 184 4.40 58.53 8.15
C VAL A 184 4.70 59.06 9.53
N CYS A 185 4.53 58.25 10.59
CA CYS A 185 4.87 58.65 11.95
C CYS A 185 6.34 59.07 12.07
N LEU A 186 7.27 58.29 11.51
CA LEU A 186 8.70 58.61 11.56
C LEU A 186 9.03 59.88 10.76
N SER A 187 8.43 60.05 9.58
CA SER A 187 8.55 61.25 8.75
C SER A 187 8.11 62.50 9.50
N VAL A 188 6.92 62.48 10.10
CA VAL A 188 6.39 63.62 10.87
C VAL A 188 7.30 63.93 12.06
N CYS A 189 7.68 62.92 12.85
CA CYS A 189 8.61 63.11 13.98
C CYS A 189 9.94 63.72 13.54
N LEU A 190 10.53 63.24 12.43
CA LEU A 190 11.79 63.76 11.91
C LEU A 190 11.64 65.21 11.43
N THR A 191 10.57 65.54 10.70
CA THR A 191 10.33 66.92 10.25
C THR A 191 10.15 67.88 11.42
N TYR A 192 9.47 67.45 12.48
CA TYR A 192 9.33 68.25 13.70
C TYR A 192 10.68 68.50 14.37
N ILE A 193 11.51 67.47 14.53
CA ILE A 193 12.86 67.60 15.10
C ILE A 193 13.75 68.52 14.25
N LEU A 194 13.72 68.38 12.92
CA LEU A 194 14.49 69.24 12.03
C LEU A 194 14.02 70.71 12.10
N LEU A 195 12.72 70.94 12.21
CA LEU A 195 12.15 72.28 12.38
C LEU A 195 12.56 72.90 13.73
N THR A 196 12.49 72.15 14.82
CA THR A 196 12.90 72.69 16.13
C THR A 196 14.39 72.99 16.16
N LEU A 197 15.24 72.17 15.53
CA LEU A 197 16.66 72.42 15.38
C LEU A 197 16.94 73.64 14.50
N SER A 198 16.27 73.78 13.35
CA SER A 198 16.48 74.93 12.45
C SER A 198 16.07 76.25 13.09
N VAL A 199 14.95 76.28 13.81
CA VAL A 199 14.50 77.46 14.57
C VAL A 199 15.50 77.78 15.68
N SER A 200 15.96 76.78 16.43
CA SER A 200 16.95 76.99 17.51
C SER A 200 18.27 77.54 16.96
N LEU A 201 18.75 77.01 15.84
CA LEU A 201 19.96 77.51 15.16
C LEU A 201 19.78 78.92 14.62
N TYR A 202 18.61 79.26 14.06
CA TYR A 202 18.31 80.60 13.60
C TYR A 202 18.26 81.62 14.74
N VAL A 203 17.62 81.26 15.86
CA VAL A 203 17.59 82.09 17.08
C VAL A 203 19.00 82.31 17.63
N TYR A 204 19.81 81.24 17.70
CA TYR A 204 21.22 81.35 18.12
C TYR A 204 22.01 82.27 17.20
N TRP A 205 21.88 82.10 15.88
CA TRP A 205 22.55 82.96 14.90
C TRP A 205 22.12 84.43 15.00
N LEU A 206 20.81 84.70 15.19
CA LEU A 206 20.31 86.05 15.44
C LEU A 206 20.86 86.64 16.74
N SER A 207 20.96 85.85 17.81
CA SER A 207 21.52 86.33 19.08
C SER A 207 22.99 86.73 18.94
N GLU A 208 23.78 85.96 18.19
CA GLU A 208 25.19 86.27 17.88
C GLU A 208 25.31 87.53 17.01
N LEU A 209 24.41 87.69 16.02
CA LEU A 209 24.37 88.87 15.15
C LEU A 209 24.01 90.14 15.93
N MET A 210 23.03 90.08 16.83
CA MET A 210 22.67 91.20 17.70
C MET A 210 23.81 91.58 18.65
N SER A 211 24.49 90.59 19.25
CA SER A 211 25.68 90.85 20.08
C SER A 211 26.79 91.53 19.28
N SER A 212 27.04 91.09 18.04
CA SER A 212 28.03 91.69 17.14
C SER A 212 27.69 93.14 16.76
N PHE A 213 26.40 93.45 16.56
CA PHE A 213 25.93 94.80 16.25
C PHE A 213 26.09 95.73 17.45
N GLU A 214 25.72 95.31 18.66
CA GLU A 214 25.93 96.12 19.87
C GLU A 214 27.41 96.43 20.10
N VAL A 215 28.31 95.44 19.96
CA VAL A 215 29.76 95.65 20.07
C VAL A 215 30.26 96.64 19.01
N SER A 216 29.72 96.60 17.78
CA SER A 216 30.08 97.54 16.72
C SER A 216 29.56 98.96 16.97
N VAL A 217 28.35 99.13 17.52
CA VAL A 217 27.79 100.43 17.90
C VAL A 217 28.52 101.03 19.09
N LEU A 218 28.81 100.22 20.13
CA LEU A 218 29.69 100.66 21.22
C LEU A 218 31.06 101.02 20.67
N GLY A 219 31.69 100.16 19.86
CA GLY A 219 32.98 100.42 19.21
C GLY A 219 33.01 101.71 18.38
N GLY A 220 31.97 101.96 17.58
CA GLY A 220 31.82 103.16 16.77
C GLY A 220 31.54 104.42 17.58
N THR A 221 30.80 104.30 18.70
CA THR A 221 30.60 105.41 19.63
C THR A 221 31.84 105.71 20.46
N VAL A 222 32.64 104.74 20.90
CA VAL A 222 33.94 105.04 21.51
C VAL A 222 34.90 105.64 20.49
N HIS A 223 34.92 105.18 19.24
CA HIS A 223 35.78 105.75 18.19
C HIS A 223 35.35 107.19 17.83
N SER A 224 34.04 107.48 17.71
CA SER A 224 33.54 108.82 17.47
C SER A 224 33.69 109.73 18.70
N CYS A 225 33.50 109.22 19.92
CA CYS A 225 33.77 109.95 21.16
C CYS A 225 35.26 110.28 21.34
N LEU A 226 36.17 109.37 20.97
CA LEU A 226 37.62 109.65 20.91
C LEU A 226 37.92 110.74 19.87
N SER A 227 37.26 110.70 18.71
CA SER A 227 37.40 111.74 17.67
C SER A 227 36.92 113.11 18.16
N VAL A 228 35.75 113.16 18.81
CA VAL A 228 35.13 114.40 19.32
C VAL A 228 35.88 114.94 20.54
N SER A 229 36.38 114.09 21.43
CA SER A 229 37.17 114.53 22.60
C SER A 229 38.57 115.02 22.24
N VAL A 230 39.17 114.54 21.14
CA VAL A 230 40.39 115.14 20.57
C VAL A 230 40.10 116.52 19.96
N ILE A 231 38.95 116.71 19.29
CA ILE A 231 38.56 118.01 18.72
C ILE A 231 38.16 119.02 19.83
N ALA A 232 37.42 118.60 20.85
CA ALA A 232 36.95 119.47 21.93
C ALA A 232 38.06 119.93 22.88
N ARG A 233 39.20 119.23 22.96
CA ARG A 233 40.37 119.66 23.73
C ARG A 233 41.18 120.80 23.09
N SER A 234 40.75 121.30 21.93
CA SER A 234 41.48 122.34 21.18
C SER A 234 40.82 123.74 21.20
N ILE A 235 39.75 123.97 22.00
CA ILE A 235 39.08 125.28 22.07
C ILE A 235 39.23 125.88 23.49
N PRO A 236 40.04 126.94 23.69
CA PRO A 236 40.18 127.58 24.99
C PRO A 236 39.01 128.51 25.30
N ALA A 237 38.50 128.41 26.53
CA ALA A 237 37.47 129.28 27.10
C ALA A 237 38.12 130.54 27.67
N ASP A 238 37.74 131.72 27.17
CA ASP A 238 37.94 132.98 27.89
C ASP A 238 36.94 134.05 27.44
N SER A 239 36.68 134.98 28.35
CA SER A 239 35.95 136.26 28.26
C SER A 239 34.42 136.29 28.44
N VAL A 240 34.08 136.46 29.72
CA VAL A 240 32.98 137.22 30.33
C VAL A 240 32.83 138.62 29.72
N GLU A 241 31.63 139.06 29.33
CA GLU A 241 31.17 140.46 29.50
C GLU A 241 29.64 140.64 29.39
N LYS A 242 29.16 141.69 30.07
CA LYS A 242 27.81 142.00 30.59
C LYS A 242 27.01 142.90 29.61
N PRO A 243 25.66 142.95 29.64
CA PRO A 243 24.86 143.67 28.64
C PRO A 243 24.58 145.14 29.02
N PRO A 244 24.17 145.99 28.06
CA PRO A 244 23.42 147.20 28.37
C PRO A 244 22.02 147.27 27.73
N GLU A 245 21.19 148.01 28.44
CA GLU A 245 19.80 148.38 28.23
C GLU A 245 19.57 149.26 26.97
N GLY A 246 18.33 149.26 26.46
CA GLY A 246 17.90 150.28 25.49
C GLY A 246 16.54 150.03 24.81
N LEU A 247 15.49 150.66 25.37
CA LEU A 247 14.19 151.10 24.80
C LEU A 247 13.25 150.07 24.15
#